data_AF-A0A0A0HIX5-F1
#
_entry.id   AF-A0A0A0HIX5-F1
#
_cell.length_a   1.000
_cell.length_b   1.000
_cell.length_c   1.000
_cell.angle_alpha   90.00
_cell.angle_beta   90.00
_cell.angle_gamma   90.00
#
_symmetry.space_group_name_H-M   'P 1'
#
loop_
_entity.id
_entity.type
_entity.pdbx_description
1 polymer ?
#
loop_
_entity_poly.entity_id
_entity_poly.type
_entity_poly.pdbx_seq_one_letter_code
_entity_poly.pdbx_strand_id
1 'polypeptide(L)'
;MNKMLLAILALFLIGGLAVYWNAAPSRQQSAGHSMVPPDTSGVARGAPIVEVSVPTDLSANAQIGKGAFEAKCAECHGANAAGQNGVAPPLVHKIYEPSHHSDMAFVLAAKNGVRSHHWNFGNMPPVKGLTDADVKMVTQFVRELQEANGIF
;
A
#
# COMPACT_ATOMS: atom_id res chain seq x y z
N MET A 1 9.22 -36.36 38.70
CA MET A 1 9.39 -35.30 37.68
C MET A 1 9.76 -34.01 38.38
N ASN A 2 10.96 -33.48 38.12
CA ASN A 2 11.54 -32.40 38.93
C ASN A 2 10.77 -31.09 38.69
N LYS A 3 10.35 -30.40 39.76
CA LYS A 3 9.59 -29.14 39.67
C LYS A 3 10.31 -28.07 38.83
N MET A 4 11.64 -28.09 38.84
CA MET A 4 12.47 -27.24 37.98
C MET A 4 12.37 -27.56 36.49
N LEU A 5 12.24 -28.85 36.13
CA LEU A 5 12.08 -29.26 34.74
C LEU A 5 10.73 -28.77 34.17
N LEU A 6 9.68 -28.80 34.99
CA LEU A 6 8.36 -28.28 34.63
C LEU A 6 8.36 -26.75 34.46
N ALA A 7 9.09 -26.02 35.31
CA ALA A 7 9.20 -24.56 35.21
C ALA A 7 9.97 -24.11 33.95
N ILE A 8 11.05 -24.81 33.61
CA ILE A 8 11.85 -24.52 32.41
C ILE A 8 11.02 -24.81 31.14
N LEU A 9 10.31 -25.94 31.09
CA LEU A 9 9.43 -26.27 29.96
C LEU A 9 8.29 -25.25 29.80
N ALA A 10 7.70 -24.78 30.91
CA ALA A 10 6.68 -23.75 30.86
C ALA A 10 7.22 -22.42 30.33
N LEU A 11 8.43 -22.01 30.73
CA LEU A 11 9.09 -20.80 30.23
C LEU A 11 9.40 -20.88 28.73
N PHE A 12 9.87 -22.02 28.25
CA PHE A 12 10.10 -22.22 26.81
C PHE A 12 8.80 -22.29 26.02
N LEU A 13 7.73 -22.86 26.58
CA LEU A 13 6.41 -22.87 25.94
C LEU A 13 5.82 -21.45 25.85
N ILE A 14 5.86 -20.67 26.93
CA ILE A 14 5.35 -19.30 26.96
C ILE A 14 6.19 -18.40 26.05
N GLY A 15 7.52 -18.48 26.12
CA GLY A 15 8.43 -17.74 25.24
C GLY A 15 8.27 -18.15 23.77
N GLY A 16 8.14 -19.45 23.50
CA GLY A 16 7.90 -19.97 22.15
C GLY A 16 6.54 -19.53 21.58
N LEU A 17 5.48 -19.53 22.39
CA LEU A 17 4.16 -19.01 22.01
C LEU A 17 4.18 -17.50 21.76
N ALA A 18 4.87 -16.71 22.58
CA ALA A 18 4.98 -15.27 22.43
C ALA A 18 5.78 -14.88 21.17
N VAL A 19 6.86 -15.62 20.87
CA VAL A 19 7.62 -15.45 19.63
C VAL A 19 6.80 -15.91 18.42
N TYR A 20 6.09 -17.03 18.52
CA TYR A 20 5.23 -17.52 17.44
C TYR A 20 4.06 -16.56 17.14
N TRP A 21 3.45 -15.94 18.15
CA TRP A 21 2.39 -14.94 17.94
C TRP A 21 2.90 -13.61 17.37
N ASN A 22 4.11 -13.17 17.73
CA ASN A 22 4.71 -11.96 17.15
C ASN A 22 5.32 -12.20 15.77
N ALA A 23 5.78 -13.42 15.47
CA ALA A 23 6.37 -13.80 14.19
C ALA A 23 5.38 -14.49 13.25
N ALA A 24 4.12 -14.67 13.67
CA ALA A 24 3.08 -15.14 12.78
C ALA A 24 2.94 -14.10 11.67
N PRO A 25 3.26 -14.47 10.41
CA PRO A 25 3.14 -13.53 9.31
C PRO A 25 1.69 -13.08 9.28
N SER A 26 1.46 -11.76 9.38
CA SER A 26 0.20 -11.17 9.00
C SER A 26 -0.14 -11.77 7.65
N ARG A 27 -1.25 -12.50 7.59
CA ARG A 27 -1.81 -13.06 6.36
C ARG A 27 -2.37 -11.88 5.54
N GLN A 28 -1.53 -10.86 5.31
CA GLN A 28 -1.84 -9.73 4.47
C GLN A 28 -1.91 -10.33 3.08
N GLN A 29 -3.14 -10.47 2.60
CA GLN A 29 -3.47 -11.04 1.32
C GLN A 29 -2.54 -10.38 0.29
N SER A 30 -1.68 -11.19 -0.36
CA SER A 30 -0.98 -10.78 -1.57
C SER A 30 -1.97 -9.99 -2.43
N ALA A 31 -1.50 -8.92 -3.08
CA ALA A 31 -2.25 -8.15 -4.06
C ALA A 31 -2.73 -9.09 -5.19
N GLY A 32 -3.78 -9.85 -4.89
CA GLY A 32 -4.25 -10.96 -5.67
C GLY A 32 -5.20 -10.46 -6.74
N HIS A 33 -5.58 -11.36 -7.63
CA HIS A 33 -6.35 -11.06 -8.84
C HIS A 33 -7.78 -10.50 -8.62
N SER A 34 -8.14 -10.11 -7.40
CA SER A 34 -9.45 -9.59 -7.00
C SER A 34 -9.56 -8.07 -7.22
N MET A 35 -10.67 -7.65 -7.81
CA MET A 35 -11.06 -6.24 -7.92
C MET A 35 -11.88 -5.75 -6.71
N VAL A 36 -12.09 -6.64 -5.73
CA VAL A 36 -12.77 -6.32 -4.47
C VAL A 36 -11.72 -5.89 -3.45
N PRO A 37 -11.86 -4.71 -2.82
CA PRO A 37 -10.99 -4.31 -1.73
C PRO A 37 -10.96 -5.36 -0.60
N PRO A 38 -9.79 -5.61 0.03
CA PRO A 38 -9.70 -6.52 1.16
C PRO A 38 -10.45 -5.96 2.38
N ASP A 39 -10.82 -6.84 3.31
CA ASP A 39 -11.29 -6.42 4.63
C ASP A 39 -10.15 -5.74 5.39
N THR A 40 -10.36 -4.48 5.77
CA THR A 40 -9.40 -3.64 6.49
C THR A 40 -9.77 -3.46 7.97
N SER A 41 -10.78 -4.18 8.47
CA SER A 41 -11.25 -4.09 9.86
C SER A 41 -10.17 -4.44 10.89
N GLY A 42 -9.24 -5.34 10.54
CA GLY A 42 -8.10 -5.72 11.37
C GLY A 42 -6.87 -4.81 11.25
N VAL A 43 -6.89 -3.82 10.35
CA VAL A 43 -5.76 -2.89 10.14
C VAL A 43 -6.01 -1.64 11.00
N ALA A 44 -5.01 -1.18 11.75
CA ALA A 44 -5.16 0.05 12.53
C ALA A 44 -5.41 1.27 11.63
N ARG A 45 -6.23 2.24 12.08
CA ARG A 45 -6.47 3.48 11.33
C ARG A 45 -5.13 4.20 11.05
N GLY A 46 -4.92 4.63 9.81
CA GLY A 46 -3.69 5.28 9.36
C GLY A 46 -2.53 4.32 9.05
N ALA A 47 -2.63 3.04 9.40
CA ALA A 47 -1.62 2.05 9.05
C ALA A 47 -1.69 1.71 7.54
N PRO A 48 -0.57 1.28 6.93
CA PRO A 48 -0.56 0.85 5.53
C PRO A 48 -1.53 -0.32 5.30
N ILE A 49 -2.23 -0.28 4.17
CA ILE A 49 -3.22 -1.33 3.81
C ILE A 49 -2.50 -2.51 3.13
N VAL A 50 -1.45 -2.24 2.36
CA VAL A 50 -0.63 -3.27 1.71
C VAL A 50 0.84 -3.10 2.07
N GLU A 51 1.57 -4.20 2.11
CA GLU A 51 3.03 -4.16 2.10
C GLU A 51 3.50 -3.98 0.65
N VAL A 52 4.45 -3.07 0.43
CA VAL A 52 4.92 -2.70 -0.91
C VAL A 52 6.39 -3.05 -1.04
N SER A 53 6.69 -3.99 -1.95
CA SER A 53 8.06 -4.23 -2.43
C SER A 53 8.49 -3.05 -3.30
N VAL A 54 9.55 -2.35 -2.91
CA VAL A 54 10.10 -1.23 -3.69
C VAL A 54 11.27 -1.77 -4.51
N PRO A 55 11.29 -1.60 -5.84
CA PRO A 55 12.41 -2.03 -6.67
C PRO A 55 13.68 -1.27 -6.29
N THR A 56 14.83 -1.94 -6.38
CA THR A 56 16.14 -1.34 -6.08
C THR A 56 16.52 -0.23 -7.06
N ASP A 57 16.06 -0.37 -8.30
CA ASP A 57 16.44 0.48 -9.43
C ASP A 57 15.20 1.09 -10.08
N LEU A 58 14.73 2.19 -9.52
CA LEU A 58 13.70 3.00 -10.16
C LEU A 58 14.28 3.71 -11.40
N SER A 59 13.48 3.82 -12.47
CA SER A 59 13.85 4.64 -13.63
C SER A 59 14.04 6.11 -13.23
N ALA A 60 14.79 6.88 -14.02
CA ALA A 60 14.98 8.32 -13.74
C ALA A 60 13.64 9.08 -13.64
N ASN A 61 12.66 8.72 -14.47
CA ASN A 61 11.32 9.27 -14.43
C ASN A 61 10.57 8.88 -13.15
N ALA A 62 10.66 7.62 -12.72
CA ALA A 62 10.07 7.17 -11.46
C ALA A 62 10.74 7.78 -10.24
N GLN A 63 12.05 8.07 -10.28
CA GLN A 63 12.73 8.78 -9.18
C GLN A 63 12.20 10.22 -9.02
N ILE A 64 12.00 10.93 -10.14
CA ILE A 64 11.35 12.25 -10.14
C ILE A 64 9.90 12.13 -9.63
N GLY A 65 9.18 11.13 -10.14
CA GLY A 65 7.81 10.80 -9.73
C GLY A 65 7.66 10.51 -8.25
N LYS A 66 8.60 9.76 -7.66
CA LYS A 66 8.65 9.46 -6.23
C LYS A 66 8.72 10.74 -5.41
N GLY A 67 9.59 11.68 -5.76
CA GLY A 67 9.70 12.97 -5.07
C GLY A 67 8.39 13.77 -5.13
N ALA A 68 7.74 13.83 -6.29
CA ALA A 68 6.44 14.47 -6.45
C ALA A 68 5.33 13.75 -5.65
N PHE A 69 5.33 12.42 -5.65
CA PHE A 69 4.38 11.60 -4.90
C PHE A 69 4.52 11.82 -3.39
N GLU A 70 5.75 11.80 -2.87
CA GLU A 70 6.04 12.06 -1.45
C GLU A 70 5.57 13.45 -1.03
N ALA A 71 5.76 14.46 -1.89
CA ALA A 71 5.38 15.83 -1.60
C ALA A 71 3.87 16.12 -1.68
N LYS A 72 3.11 15.36 -2.48
CA LYS A 72 1.73 15.73 -2.85
C LYS A 72 0.67 14.64 -2.68
N CYS A 73 1.07 13.38 -2.55
CA CYS A 73 0.16 12.23 -2.59
C CYS A 73 0.27 11.34 -1.34
N ALA A 74 1.47 11.22 -0.78
CA ALA A 74 1.76 10.28 0.31
C ALA A 74 1.04 10.60 1.63
N GLU A 75 0.67 11.88 1.87
CA GLU A 75 -0.11 12.28 3.06
C GLU A 75 -1.40 11.47 3.19
N CYS A 76 -2.04 11.13 2.07
CA CYS A 76 -3.25 10.33 2.04
C CYS A 76 -2.95 8.88 1.59
N HIS A 77 -2.24 8.70 0.48
CA HIS A 77 -2.00 7.38 -0.13
C HIS A 77 -0.87 6.58 0.53
N GLY A 78 -0.27 7.11 1.60
CA GLY A 78 0.78 6.44 2.37
C GLY A 78 2.12 6.41 1.66
N ALA A 79 3.17 6.05 2.41
CA ALA A 79 4.49 5.82 1.85
C ALA A 79 4.43 4.73 0.77
N ASN A 80 5.15 4.92 -0.33
CA ASN A 80 5.19 3.98 -1.47
C ASN A 80 3.79 3.58 -1.99
N ALA A 81 2.80 4.47 -1.87
CA ALA A 81 1.43 4.21 -2.31
C ALA A 81 0.77 2.97 -1.66
N ALA A 82 1.17 2.63 -0.43
CA ALA A 82 0.65 1.52 0.37
C ALA A 82 -0.79 1.73 0.89
N GLY A 83 -1.37 2.89 0.65
CA GLY A 83 -2.64 3.31 1.23
C GLY A 83 -2.51 3.64 2.72
N GLN A 84 -3.57 4.17 3.29
CA GLN A 84 -3.70 4.39 4.73
C GLN A 84 -5.12 4.04 5.15
N ASN A 85 -5.25 3.10 6.10
CA ASN A 85 -6.57 2.61 6.48
C ASN A 85 -7.45 3.74 7.04
N GLY A 86 -8.66 3.86 6.49
CA GLY A 86 -9.61 4.91 6.84
C GLY A 86 -9.28 6.30 6.28
N VAL A 87 -8.27 6.42 5.40
CA VAL A 87 -7.84 7.70 4.81
C VAL A 87 -7.87 7.66 3.28
N ALA A 88 -7.10 6.77 2.64
CA ALA A 88 -7.07 6.66 1.18
C ALA A 88 -6.57 5.28 0.73
N PRO A 89 -6.93 4.85 -0.49
CA PRO A 89 -6.62 3.51 -0.96
C PRO A 89 -5.15 3.34 -1.35
N PRO A 90 -4.63 2.10 -1.32
CA PRO A 90 -3.35 1.77 -1.92
C PRO A 90 -3.42 1.92 -3.44
N LEU A 91 -2.44 2.59 -4.05
CA LEU A 91 -2.32 2.62 -5.52
C LEU A 91 -1.52 1.40 -6.02
N VAL A 92 -0.77 0.73 -5.13
CA VAL A 92 -0.23 -0.62 -5.37
C VAL A 92 -1.31 -1.65 -5.09
N HIS A 93 -2.31 -1.71 -5.97
CA HIS A 93 -3.43 -2.65 -5.89
C HIS A 93 -3.99 -2.93 -7.28
N LYS A 94 -4.50 -4.15 -7.51
CA LYS A 94 -4.99 -4.58 -8.83
C LYS A 94 -6.10 -3.70 -9.41
N ILE A 95 -6.93 -3.10 -8.56
CA ILE A 95 -7.92 -2.10 -8.96
C ILE A 95 -7.31 -1.01 -9.85
N TYR A 96 -6.06 -0.64 -9.62
CA TYR A 96 -5.37 0.41 -10.35
C TYR A 96 -4.41 -0.13 -11.42
N GLU A 97 -4.50 -1.40 -11.80
CA GLU A 97 -3.65 -1.98 -12.84
C GLU A 97 -3.86 -1.29 -14.21
N PRO A 98 -2.84 -1.21 -15.09
CA PRO A 98 -2.90 -0.52 -16.38
C PRO A 98 -4.12 -0.85 -17.25
N SER A 99 -4.57 -2.10 -17.25
CA SER A 99 -5.74 -2.54 -18.04
C SER A 99 -7.09 -2.05 -17.49
N HIS A 100 -7.16 -1.61 -16.23
CA HIS A 100 -8.38 -1.13 -15.59
C HIS A 100 -8.37 0.39 -15.33
N HIS A 101 -7.25 0.93 -14.83
CA HIS A 101 -7.03 2.37 -14.73
C HIS A 101 -5.82 2.74 -15.57
N SER A 102 -6.04 3.38 -16.71
CA SER A 102 -4.97 3.86 -17.59
C SER A 102 -4.12 4.93 -16.91
N ASP A 103 -2.94 5.20 -17.44
CA ASP A 103 -2.05 6.25 -16.89
C ASP A 103 -2.70 7.64 -16.89
N MET A 104 -3.53 7.93 -17.90
CA MET A 104 -4.30 9.17 -17.95
C MET A 104 -5.38 9.24 -16.88
N ALA A 105 -5.85 8.12 -16.33
CA ALA A 105 -6.78 8.13 -15.21
C ALA A 105 -6.14 8.76 -13.96
N PHE A 106 -4.84 8.53 -13.72
CA PHE A 106 -4.09 9.16 -12.63
C PHE A 106 -3.97 10.67 -12.83
N VAL A 107 -3.67 11.11 -14.06
CA VAL A 107 -3.61 12.54 -14.42
C VAL A 107 -4.97 13.20 -14.17
N LEU A 108 -6.06 12.61 -14.64
CA LEU A 108 -7.40 13.13 -14.46
C LEU A 108 -7.84 13.11 -12.98
N ALA A 109 -7.46 12.08 -12.23
CA ALA A 109 -7.73 11.98 -10.80
C ALA A 109 -7.04 13.09 -10.01
N ALA A 110 -5.74 13.31 -10.26
CA ALA A 110 -5.01 14.40 -9.63
C ALA A 110 -5.58 15.77 -10.04
N LYS A 111 -5.93 15.96 -11.32
CA LYS A 111 -6.39 17.24 -11.85
C LYS A 111 -7.81 17.62 -11.40
N ASN A 112 -8.72 16.66 -11.35
CA ASN A 112 -10.15 16.90 -11.16
C ASN A 112 -10.69 16.36 -9.83
N GLY A 113 -9.90 15.57 -9.11
CA GLY A 113 -10.40 14.75 -8.01
C GLY A 113 -11.19 13.54 -8.52
N VAL A 114 -11.62 12.69 -7.58
CA VAL A 114 -12.34 11.44 -7.86
C VAL A 114 -13.47 11.24 -6.85
N ARG A 115 -14.64 10.83 -7.34
CA ARG A 115 -15.72 10.36 -6.47
C ARG A 115 -15.42 8.94 -5.99
N SER A 116 -15.58 8.70 -4.70
CA SER A 116 -15.41 7.37 -4.11
C SER A 116 -16.31 6.35 -4.83
N HIS A 117 -15.75 5.21 -5.24
CA HIS A 117 -16.52 4.14 -5.89
C HIS A 117 -15.99 2.73 -5.60
N HIS A 118 -14.67 2.51 -5.56
CA HIS A 118 -14.12 1.21 -5.15
C HIS A 118 -13.94 1.07 -3.64
N TRP A 119 -13.49 2.14 -2.98
CA TRP A 119 -13.22 2.17 -1.56
C TRP A 119 -14.22 3.09 -0.85
N ASN A 120 -14.36 2.92 0.46
CA ASN A 120 -15.23 3.77 1.28
C ASN A 120 -14.43 4.75 2.16
N PHE A 121 -13.45 5.43 1.54
CA PHE A 121 -12.63 6.44 2.21
C PHE A 121 -13.07 7.89 1.90
N GLY A 122 -14.05 8.05 1.01
CA GLY A 122 -14.55 9.35 0.58
C GLY A 122 -13.92 9.80 -0.74
N ASN A 123 -14.26 11.03 -1.16
CA ASN A 123 -13.79 11.57 -2.43
C ASN A 123 -12.34 12.03 -2.31
N MET A 124 -11.56 11.81 -3.37
CA MET A 124 -10.25 12.43 -3.53
C MET A 124 -10.43 13.85 -4.08
N PRO A 125 -9.92 14.90 -3.41
CA PRO A 125 -9.96 16.25 -3.95
C PRO A 125 -8.93 16.45 -5.09
N PRO A 126 -9.12 17.47 -5.96
CA PRO A 126 -8.07 17.90 -6.88
C PRO A 126 -6.76 18.27 -6.16
N VAL A 127 -5.64 17.82 -6.70
CA VAL A 127 -4.29 18.12 -6.21
C VAL A 127 -3.76 19.36 -6.94
N LYS A 128 -3.49 20.43 -6.18
CA LYS A 128 -2.98 21.70 -6.73
C LYS A 128 -1.45 21.71 -6.79
N GLY A 129 -0.92 22.46 -7.75
CA GLY A 129 0.53 22.70 -7.87
C GLY A 129 1.31 21.53 -8.48
N LEU A 130 0.62 20.69 -9.26
CA LEU A 130 1.23 19.70 -10.15
C LEU A 130 0.73 19.96 -11.57
N THR A 131 1.62 19.81 -12.55
CA THR A 131 1.30 19.76 -13.97
C THR A 131 0.91 18.33 -14.38
N ASP A 132 0.26 18.19 -15.54
CA ASP A 132 -0.01 16.86 -16.11
C ASP A 132 1.28 16.06 -16.33
N ALA A 133 2.42 16.73 -16.58
CA ALA A 133 3.73 16.08 -16.73
C ALA A 133 4.27 15.54 -15.40
N ASP A 134 4.11 16.30 -14.30
CA ASP A 134 4.50 15.83 -12.97
C ASP A 134 3.71 14.58 -12.58
N VAL A 135 2.40 14.58 -12.84
CA VAL A 135 1.56 13.42 -12.52
C VAL A 135 1.91 12.21 -13.38
N LYS A 136 2.33 12.39 -14.64
CA LYS A 136 2.85 11.27 -15.45
C LYS A 136 4.09 10.62 -14.83
N MET A 137 4.99 11.42 -14.24
CA MET A 137 6.15 10.88 -13.53
C MET A 137 5.72 10.15 -12.25
N VAL A 138 4.76 10.70 -11.50
CA VAL A 138 4.13 10.00 -10.36
C VAL A 138 3.52 8.67 -10.79
N THR A 139 2.81 8.64 -11.93
CA THR A 139 2.24 7.41 -12.47
C THR A 139 3.33 6.40 -12.79
N GLN A 140 4.44 6.81 -13.43
CA GLN A 140 5.58 5.92 -13.70
C GLN A 140 6.14 5.30 -12.41
N PHE A 141 6.28 6.10 -11.34
CA PHE A 141 6.66 5.59 -10.02
C PHE A 141 5.67 4.54 -9.49
N VAL A 142 4.36 4.82 -9.55
CA VAL A 142 3.34 3.87 -9.12
C VAL A 142 3.36 2.59 -9.97
N ARG A 143 3.62 2.69 -11.29
CA ARG A 143 3.73 1.51 -12.17
C ARG A 143 4.91 0.63 -11.83
N GLU A 144 6.07 1.21 -11.55
CA GLU A 144 7.25 0.41 -11.17
C GLU A 144 7.06 -0.27 -9.80
N LEU A 145 6.36 0.39 -8.86
CA LEU A 145 5.91 -0.29 -7.64
C LEU A 145 4.92 -1.41 -7.95
N GLN A 146 3.93 -1.17 -8.79
CA GLN A 146 2.96 -2.20 -9.20
C GLN A 146 3.64 -3.42 -9.82
N GLU A 147 4.56 -3.21 -10.77
CA GLU A 147 5.34 -4.25 -11.43
C GLU A 147 6.17 -5.06 -10.42
N ALA A 148 6.88 -4.39 -9.51
CA ALA A 148 7.65 -5.04 -8.44
C ALA A 148 6.77 -5.86 -7.47
N ASN A 149 5.46 -5.63 -7.46
CA ASN A 149 4.47 -6.35 -6.65
C ASN A 149 3.54 -7.24 -7.51
N GLY A 150 3.88 -7.48 -8.78
CA GLY A 150 3.18 -8.43 -9.65
C GLY A 150 1.86 -7.92 -10.25
N ILE A 151 1.70 -6.60 -10.40
CA ILE A 151 0.51 -5.93 -10.97
C ILE A 151 0.89 -5.31 -12.32
N PHE A 152 0.16 -5.67 -13.40
CA PHE A 152 0.51 -5.34 -14.80
C PHE A 152 -0.69 -4.87 -15.64
#